data_AF-A0A843UTH1-F1
#
_entry.id   AF-A0A843UTH1-F1
#
_cell.length_a   1.000
_cell.length_b   1.000
_cell.length_c   1.000
_cell.angle_alpha   90.00
_cell.angle_beta   90.00
_cell.angle_gamma   90.00
#
_symmetry.space_group_name_H-M   'P 1'
#
loop_
_entity.id
_entity.type
_entity.pdbx_description
1 polymer ?
#
loop_
_entity_poly.entity_id
_entity_poly.type
_entity_poly.pdbx_seq_one_letter_code
_entity_poly.pdbx_strand_id
1 'polypeptide(L)'
;MTGICQLLEIFRGENKGPQQLFQSLRSDAAGPGLRSFLSILRHGIGFDADGKPGVECWSRPQIEATLSVAKLIVSASVAAPVDHAEPVVLAIIESSLELCTCLLERSKFEGDDISFQVRVFV
;
A
#
# COMPACT_ATOMS: atom_id res chain seq x y z
N MET A 1 -14.21 0.63 8.36
CA MET A 1 -14.22 -0.71 7.73
C MET A 1 -14.75 -0.70 6.29
N THR A 2 -15.81 0.03 5.96
CA THR A 2 -16.47 -0.01 4.63
C THR A 2 -15.59 0.41 3.43
N GLY A 3 -14.69 1.38 3.60
CA GLY A 3 -13.86 1.88 2.49
C GLY A 3 -12.80 0.88 2.00
N ILE A 4 -12.18 0.12 2.91
CA ILE A 4 -11.17 -0.89 2.54
C ILE A 4 -11.82 -2.05 1.80
N CYS A 5 -13.01 -2.48 2.21
CA CYS A 5 -13.76 -3.52 1.51
C CYS A 5 -14.04 -3.12 0.05
N GLN A 6 -14.45 -1.88 -0.20
CA GLN A 6 -14.65 -1.37 -1.56
C GLN A 6 -13.36 -1.35 -2.38
N LEU A 7 -12.24 -0.98 -1.77
CA LEU A 7 -10.94 -1.01 -2.44
C LEU A 7 -10.51 -2.44 -2.80
N LEU A 8 -10.75 -3.39 -1.91
CA LEU A 8 -10.46 -4.81 -2.16
C LEU A 8 -11.34 -5.38 -3.29
N GLU A 9 -12.61 -4.99 -3.37
CA GLU A 9 -13.49 -5.39 -4.48
C GLU A 9 -13.01 -4.82 -5.83
N ILE A 10 -12.43 -3.62 -5.85
CA ILE A 10 -11.79 -3.07 -7.06
C ILE A 10 -10.62 -3.95 -7.51
N PHE A 11 -9.82 -4.47 -6.58
CA PHE A 11 -8.70 -5.38 -6.87
C PHE A 11 -9.14 -6.81 -7.19
N ARG A 12 -10.28 -7.25 -6.66
CA ARG A 12 -10.81 -8.61 -6.84
C ARG A 12 -11.45 -8.86 -8.20
N GLY A 13 -11.66 -7.81 -9.00
CA GLY A 13 -12.06 -7.97 -10.40
C GLY A 13 -11.01 -8.77 -11.17
N GLU A 14 -11.17 -10.09 -11.23
CA GLU A 14 -10.28 -10.99 -11.93
C GLU A 14 -10.10 -10.51 -13.37
N ASN A 15 -8.84 -10.43 -13.81
CA ASN A 15 -8.41 -10.10 -15.17
C ASN A 15 -8.34 -8.61 -15.58
N LYS A 16 -8.25 -7.67 -14.63
CA LYS A 16 -7.93 -6.27 -14.96
C LYS A 16 -6.42 -6.06 -15.15
N GLY A 17 -6.01 -5.69 -16.36
CA GLY A 17 -4.63 -5.24 -16.60
C GLY A 17 -4.30 -3.97 -15.79
N PRO A 18 -3.01 -3.64 -15.57
CA PRO A 18 -2.59 -2.49 -14.76
C PRO A 18 -3.26 -1.16 -15.12
N GLN A 19 -3.52 -0.93 -16.41
CA GLN A 19 -4.21 0.25 -16.92
C GLN A 19 -5.69 0.30 -16.50
N GLN A 20 -6.40 -0.84 -16.50
CA GLN A 20 -7.80 -0.91 -16.07
C GLN A 20 -7.93 -0.77 -14.55
N LEU A 21 -6.94 -1.27 -13.80
CA LEU A 21 -6.83 -1.02 -12.37
C LEU A 21 -6.61 0.47 -12.10
N PHE A 22 -5.72 1.13 -12.84
CA PHE A 22 -5.50 2.57 -12.70
C PHE A 22 -6.79 3.37 -12.95
N GLN A 23 -7.52 3.07 -14.01
CA GLN A 23 -8.81 3.71 -14.26
C GLN A 23 -9.83 3.45 -13.12
N SER A 24 -9.81 2.25 -12.54
CA SER A 24 -10.68 1.91 -11.40
C SER A 24 -10.27 2.69 -10.13
N LEU A 25 -8.98 2.89 -9.90
CA LEU A 25 -8.46 3.68 -8.77
C LEU A 25 -8.82 5.16 -8.87
N ARG A 26 -9.04 5.66 -10.09
CA ARG A 26 -9.49 7.04 -10.35
C ARG A 26 -10.99 7.24 -10.30
N SER A 27 -11.76 6.17 -10.06
CA SER A 27 -13.20 6.30 -9.90
C SER A 27 -13.53 6.94 -8.55
N ASP A 28 -14.60 7.73 -8.51
CA ASP A 28 -15.09 8.33 -7.24
C ASP A 28 -15.37 7.26 -6.17
N ALA A 29 -15.68 6.04 -6.59
CA ALA A 29 -15.91 4.89 -5.72
C ALA A 29 -14.64 4.40 -4.99
N ALA A 30 -13.45 4.61 -5.56
CA ALA A 30 -12.17 4.21 -4.96
C ALA A 30 -11.70 5.18 -3.86
N GLY A 31 -12.08 6.46 -3.95
CA GLY A 31 -11.60 7.52 -3.07
C GLY A 31 -11.68 7.23 -1.56
N PRO A 32 -12.83 6.76 -1.03
CA PRO A 32 -12.95 6.40 0.39
C PRO A 32 -11.99 5.27 0.80
N GLY A 33 -11.78 4.30 -0.08
CA GLY A 33 -10.86 3.18 0.14
C GLY A 33 -9.41 3.63 0.14
N LEU A 34 -9.02 4.45 -0.84
CA LEU A 34 -7.69 5.04 -0.92
C LEU A 34 -7.34 5.88 0.31
N ARG A 35 -8.26 6.74 0.76
CA ARG A 35 -8.07 7.54 1.97
C ARG A 35 -7.97 6.67 3.23
N SER A 36 -8.77 5.61 3.32
CA SER A 36 -8.70 4.67 4.43
C SER A 36 -7.36 3.93 4.45
N PHE A 37 -6.88 3.50 3.28
CA PHE A 37 -5.58 2.85 3.14
C PHE A 37 -4.42 3.79 3.48
N LEU A 38 -4.46 5.04 3.00
CA LEU A 38 -3.49 6.06 3.38
C LEU A 38 -3.46 6.29 4.90
N SER A 39 -4.61 6.27 5.57
CA SER A 39 -4.67 6.37 7.03
C SER A 39 -4.00 5.18 7.73
N ILE A 40 -4.11 3.97 7.17
CA ILE A 40 -3.41 2.78 7.69
C ILE A 40 -1.89 2.98 7.57
N LEU A 41 -1.41 3.39 6.40
CA LEU A 41 0.02 3.64 6.18
C LEU A 41 0.56 4.67 7.18
N ARG A 42 -0.13 5.81 7.31
CA ARG A 42 0.25 6.88 8.25
C ARG A 42 0.23 6.43 9.71
N HIS A 43 -0.72 5.57 10.08
CA HIS A 43 -0.74 4.98 11.41
C HIS A 43 0.45 4.05 11.64
N GLY A 44 0.86 3.27 10.63
CA GLY A 44 2.03 2.40 10.73
C GLY A 44 3.35 3.19 10.90
N ILE A 45 3.48 4.32 10.21
CA ILE A 45 4.65 5.21 10.27
C ILE A 45 4.66 6.05 11.53
N GLY A 46 3.49 6.52 11.98
CA GLY A 46 3.36 7.41 13.12
C GLY A 46 3.77 6.75 14.43
N PHE A 47 4.18 7.57 15.40
CA PHE A 47 4.62 7.12 16.72
C PHE A 47 3.49 7.18 17.74
N ASP A 48 3.45 6.21 18.64
CA ASP A 48 2.61 6.24 19.83
C ASP A 48 3.18 7.16 20.92
N ALA A 49 2.50 7.24 22.07
CA ALA A 49 2.92 8.06 23.21
C ALA A 49 4.27 7.64 23.81
N ASP A 50 4.69 6.40 23.58
CA ASP A 50 5.96 5.84 24.05
C ASP A 50 7.08 5.99 22.99
N GLY A 51 6.79 6.61 21.85
CA GLY A 51 7.74 6.80 20.75
C GLY A 51 8.00 5.54 19.92
N LYS A 52 7.12 4.53 19.99
CA LYS A 52 7.16 3.35 19.12
C LYS A 52 6.28 3.58 17.89
N PRO A 53 6.72 3.26 16.68
CA PRO A 53 5.90 3.40 15.50
C PRO A 53 4.78 2.37 15.53
N GLY A 54 3.61 2.75 15.01
CA GLY A 54 2.42 1.91 15.01
C GLY A 54 2.62 0.58 14.28
N VAL A 55 3.57 0.49 13.35
CA VAL A 55 3.90 -0.76 12.65
C VAL A 55 4.44 -1.85 13.59
N GLU A 56 5.04 -1.50 14.74
CA GLU A 56 5.45 -2.51 15.74
C GLU A 56 4.25 -3.23 16.37
N CYS A 57 3.06 -2.62 16.36
CA CYS A 57 1.83 -3.24 16.83
C CYS A 57 1.20 -4.17 15.77
N TRP A 58 1.74 -4.24 14.56
CA TRP A 58 1.18 -5.04 13.47
C TRP A 58 1.75 -6.45 13.47
N SER A 59 0.88 -7.43 13.27
CA SER A 59 1.28 -8.80 12.98
C SER A 59 1.87 -8.93 11.57
N ARG A 60 2.72 -9.94 11.36
CA ARG A 60 3.31 -10.25 10.04
C ARG A 60 2.25 -10.34 8.92
N PRO A 61 1.09 -11.01 9.09
CA PRO A 61 0.05 -11.01 8.05
C PRO A 61 -0.53 -9.63 7.75
N GLN A 62 -0.66 -8.73 8.74
CA GLN A 62 -1.13 -7.36 8.52
C GLN A 62 -0.12 -6.54 7.72
N ILE A 63 1.18 -6.73 7.98
CA ILE A 63 2.27 -6.11 7.21
C ILE A 63 2.22 -6.62 5.77
N GLU A 64 2.19 -7.93 5.56
CA GLU A 64 2.17 -8.55 4.23
C GLU A 64 0.93 -8.13 3.40
N ALA A 65 -0.25 -8.08 4.03
CA ALA A 65 -1.47 -7.60 3.39
C ALA A 65 -1.38 -6.12 2.99
N THR A 66 -0.84 -5.27 3.87
CA THR A 66 -0.65 -3.84 3.60
C THR A 66 0.32 -3.63 2.44
N LEU A 67 1.46 -4.32 2.45
CA LEU A 67 2.45 -4.27 1.37
C LEU A 67 1.89 -4.78 0.05
N SER A 68 1.05 -5.82 0.07
CA SER A 68 0.39 -6.35 -1.12
C SER A 68 -0.55 -5.32 -1.75
N VAL A 69 -1.34 -4.62 -0.95
CA VAL A 69 -2.22 -3.54 -1.44
C VAL A 69 -1.40 -2.37 -1.97
N ALA A 70 -0.35 -1.94 -1.25
CA ALA A 70 0.55 -0.89 -1.71
C ALA A 70 1.18 -1.24 -3.06
N LYS A 71 1.66 -2.48 -3.22
CA LYS A 71 2.22 -2.99 -4.47
C LYS A 71 1.23 -2.90 -5.62
N LEU A 72 -0.02 -3.31 -5.42
CA LEU A 72 -1.06 -3.23 -6.46
C LEU A 72 -1.29 -1.78 -6.91
N ILE A 73 -1.35 -0.84 -5.97
CA ILE A 73 -1.54 0.59 -6.26
C ILE A 73 -0.34 1.16 -7.02
N VAL A 74 0.89 0.87 -6.57
CA VAL A 74 2.12 1.28 -7.25
C VAL A 74 2.18 0.71 -8.67
N SER A 75 1.92 -0.59 -8.84
CA SER A 75 1.92 -1.25 -10.15
C SER A 75 0.89 -0.67 -11.11
N ALA A 76 -0.31 -0.35 -10.62
CA ALA A 76 -1.32 0.33 -11.43
C ALA A 76 -0.89 1.76 -11.81
N SER A 77 -0.22 2.47 -10.90
CA SER A 77 0.19 3.87 -11.11
C SER A 77 1.35 4.01 -12.10
N VAL A 78 2.32 3.10 -12.07
CA VAL A 78 3.48 3.09 -12.99
C VAL A 78 3.06 2.79 -14.43
N ALA A 79 1.94 2.07 -14.62
CA ALA A 79 1.41 1.75 -15.95
C ALA A 79 0.61 2.90 -16.60
N ALA A 80 0.51 4.05 -15.95
CA ALA A 80 -0.30 5.19 -16.39
C ALA A 80 0.54 6.32 -17.00
N PRO A 81 -0.05 7.16 -17.89
CA PRO A 81 0.58 8.41 -18.33
C PRO A 81 0.80 9.36 -17.15
N VAL A 82 2.00 9.95 -17.08
CA VAL A 82 2.53 10.72 -15.94
C VAL A 82 1.69 11.95 -15.57
N ASP A 83 0.91 12.49 -16.51
CA ASP A 83 0.26 13.80 -16.37
C ASP A 83 -0.91 13.85 -15.36
N HIS A 84 -1.35 12.72 -14.80
CA HIS A 84 -2.59 12.66 -14.01
C HIS A 84 -2.56 11.73 -12.79
N ALA A 85 -1.45 11.68 -12.03
CA ALA A 85 -1.45 10.98 -10.76
C ALA A 85 -2.36 11.69 -9.74
N GLU A 86 -3.36 10.99 -9.19
CA GLU A 86 -4.21 11.56 -8.15
C GLU A 86 -3.40 11.84 -6.88
N PRO A 87 -3.56 13.01 -6.24
CA PRO A 87 -2.77 13.37 -5.05
C PRO A 87 -2.80 12.32 -3.93
N VAL A 88 -3.94 11.61 -3.76
CA VAL A 88 -4.07 10.54 -2.77
C VAL A 88 -3.23 9.31 -3.12
N VAL A 89 -3.09 8.99 -4.41
CA VAL A 89 -2.28 7.87 -4.88
C VAL A 89 -0.80 8.19 -4.69
N LEU A 90 -0.36 9.40 -5.00
CA LEU A 90 1.02 9.82 -4.73
C LEU A 90 1.36 9.76 -3.23
N ALA A 91 0.47 10.27 -2.38
CA ALA A 91 0.65 10.18 -0.93
C ALA A 91 0.71 8.73 -0.42
N ILE A 92 -0.03 7.81 -1.04
CA ILE A 92 0.05 6.38 -0.74
C ILE A 92 1.41 5.82 -1.14
N ILE A 93 1.94 6.17 -2.31
CA ILE A 93 3.26 5.72 -2.77
C ILE A 93 4.34 6.21 -1.81
N GLU A 94 4.34 7.50 -1.47
CA GLU A 94 5.29 8.11 -0.53
C GLU A 94 5.21 7.45 0.85
N SER A 95 4.01 7.32 1.41
CA SER A 95 3.81 6.68 2.72
C SER A 95 4.20 5.20 2.68
N SER A 96 4.03 4.51 1.55
CA SER A 96 4.45 3.11 1.42
C SER A 96 5.97 2.96 1.45
N LEU A 97 6.71 3.90 0.83
CA LEU A 97 8.17 3.92 0.88
C LEU A 97 8.67 4.20 2.30
N GLU A 98 8.09 5.18 2.98
CA GLU A 98 8.43 5.51 4.36
C GLU A 98 8.14 4.33 5.30
N LEU A 99 6.99 3.66 5.16
CA LEU A 99 6.68 2.45 5.91
C LEU A 99 7.70 1.33 5.68
N CYS A 100 8.12 1.10 4.44
CA CYS A 100 9.17 0.13 4.11
C CYS A 100 10.50 0.49 4.78
N THR A 101 10.89 1.76 4.80
CA THR A 101 12.09 2.22 5.53
C THR A 101 11.95 1.94 7.02
N CYS A 102 10.81 2.29 7.65
CA CYS A 102 10.57 2.00 9.06
C CYS A 102 10.65 0.49 9.37
N LEU A 103 10.14 -0.36 8.48
CA LEU A 103 10.24 -1.82 8.62
C LEU A 103 11.69 -2.31 8.50
N LEU A 104 12.46 -1.79 7.55
CA LEU A 104 13.86 -2.16 7.33
C LEU A 104 14.76 -1.74 8.50
N GLU A 105 14.62 -0.51 8.98
CA GLU A 105 15.37 0.01 10.14
C GLU A 105 15.16 -0.84 11.40
N ARG A 106 13.97 -1.43 11.52
CA ARG A 106 13.54 -2.22 12.68
C ARG A 106 13.69 -3.70 12.50
N SER A 107 13.89 -4.16 11.26
CA SER A 107 14.32 -5.51 11.00
C SER A 107 15.71 -5.68 11.61
N LYS A 108 15.77 -6.37 12.75
CA LYS A 108 16.99 -7.10 13.08
C LYS A 108 17.15 -8.03 11.88
N PHE A 109 18.20 -7.85 11.07
CA PHE A 109 18.55 -8.78 10.00
C PHE A 109 18.89 -10.14 10.64
N GLU A 110 17.90 -10.86 11.16
CA GLU A 110 17.99 -12.28 11.45
C GLU A 110 17.87 -12.97 10.09
N GLY A 111 19.02 -13.40 9.62
CA GLY A 111 19.35 -13.58 8.21
C GLY A 111 18.67 -14.74 7.49
N ASP A 112 17.37 -14.99 7.65
CA ASP A 112 16.77 -16.12 6.94
C ASP A 112 15.32 -16.02 6.43
N ASP A 113 14.56 -14.92 6.62
CA ASP A 113 13.13 -15.03 6.26
C ASP A 113 12.39 -13.78 5.77
N ILE A 114 13.11 -12.83 5.18
CA ILE A 114 12.48 -11.76 4.38
C ILE A 114 12.70 -12.03 2.89
N SER A 115 12.13 -13.13 2.40
CA SER A 115 11.98 -13.32 0.95
C SER A 115 10.94 -12.31 0.44
N PHE A 116 11.36 -11.06 0.27
CA PHE A 116 10.64 -10.07 -0.54
C PHE A 116 10.67 -10.60 -1.99
N GLN A 117 9.76 -11.52 -2.32
CA GLN A 117 9.55 -11.93 -3.70
C GLN A 117 8.88 -10.78 -4.45
N VAL A 118 9.70 -9.80 -4.80
CA VAL A 118 9.38 -8.81 -5.82
C VAL A 118 9.36 -9.56 -7.15
N ARG A 119 8.23 -10.21 -7.47
CA ARG A 119 7.97 -10.56 -8.87
C ARG A 119 7.84 -9.24 -9.64
N VAL A 120 8.93 -8.87 -10.31
CA VAL A 120 8.96 -7.94 -11.43
C VAL A 120 8.40 -8.73 -12.60
N PHE A 121 7.13 -8.49 -12.95
CA PHE A 121 6.65 -8.92 -14.26
C PHE A 121 7.09 -7.84 -15.24
N VAL A 122 8.18 -8.15 -15.95
CA VAL A 122 8.63 -7.45 -17.16
C VAL A 122 7.64 -7.73 -18.28
#